data_AF-A0A260ZXN4-F1
#
_entry.id   AF-A0A260ZXN4-F1
#
_cell.length_a   1.000
_cell.length_b   1.000
_cell.length_c   1.000
_cell.angle_alpha   90.00
_cell.angle_beta   90.00
_cell.angle_gamma   90.00
#
_symmetry.space_group_name_H-M   'P 1'
#
loop_
_entity.id
_entity.type
_entity.pdbx_description
1 polymer ?
#
loop_
_entity_poly.entity_id
_entity_poly.type
_entity_poly.pdbx_seq_one_letter_code
_entity_poly.pdbx_strand_id
1 'polypeptide(L)'
;MFKLIRHSKVFKKAFSVLTEEERKVQLEKIKVSDLKMFEDVVDDELKLNDKNIEKILELTETFASKTVFKKCSDFLINTSKLSNKEKFEIATKFGIYELKEEDSETIYVLSEYEVTDDCLSRMDTDMQLVILKDRVKKRENAMKNMACRRDEVVDKLLDEIEEKDEKIEEQRDEIKKLQALLREKNARITYLECREEEAMKNKKIGSESGKSTFDRLG
;
A
#
# COMPACT_ATOMS: atom_id res chain seq x y z
N MET A 1 -14.59 -1.52 -51.87
CA MET A 1 -13.30 -2.16 -52.23
C MET A 1 -12.08 -1.45 -51.63
N PHE A 2 -11.81 -0.16 -51.88
CA PHE A 2 -10.66 0.54 -51.27
C PHE A 2 -10.68 0.63 -49.74
N LYS A 3 -11.88 0.66 -49.12
CA LYS A 3 -12.05 0.71 -47.66
C LYS A 3 -11.53 -0.56 -46.96
N LEU A 4 -11.95 -1.74 -47.41
CA LEU A 4 -11.47 -3.02 -46.87
C LEU A 4 -9.94 -3.15 -47.00
N ILE A 5 -9.37 -2.73 -48.13
CA ILE A 5 -7.92 -2.72 -48.36
C ILE A 5 -7.19 -1.82 -47.34
N ARG A 6 -7.80 -0.70 -46.93
CA ARG A 6 -7.23 0.22 -45.95
C ARG A 6 -7.23 -0.34 -44.53
N HIS A 7 -8.29 -1.05 -44.15
CA HIS A 7 -8.52 -1.48 -42.77
C HIS A 7 -8.19 -2.95 -42.49
N SER A 8 -7.82 -3.72 -43.52
CA SER A 8 -7.44 -5.13 -43.38
C SER A 8 -6.16 -5.44 -44.13
N LYS A 9 -5.20 -6.03 -43.42
CA LYS A 9 -3.96 -6.53 -44.04
C LYS A 9 -4.23 -7.70 -45.00
N VAL A 10 -5.25 -8.50 -44.70
CA VAL A 10 -5.65 -9.64 -45.53
C VAL A 10 -6.16 -9.15 -46.88
N PHE A 11 -7.11 -8.21 -46.88
CA PHE A 11 -7.59 -7.60 -48.12
C PHE A 11 -6.50 -6.82 -48.85
N LYS A 12 -5.60 -6.13 -48.14
CA LYS A 12 -4.43 -5.50 -48.77
C LYS A 12 -3.56 -6.52 -49.51
N LYS A 13 -3.21 -7.63 -48.87
CA LYS A 13 -2.39 -8.69 -49.48
C LYS A 13 -3.13 -9.35 -50.66
N ALA A 14 -4.41 -9.67 -50.47
CA ALA A 14 -5.22 -10.33 -51.48
C ALA A 14 -5.39 -9.48 -52.75
N PHE A 15 -5.54 -8.17 -52.61
CA PHE A 15 -5.77 -7.28 -53.75
C PHE A 15 -4.48 -6.72 -54.38
N SER A 16 -3.33 -6.80 -53.69
CA SER A 16 -2.04 -6.34 -54.20
C SER A 16 -1.13 -7.44 -54.76
N VAL A 17 -1.25 -8.68 -54.28
CA VAL A 17 -0.29 -9.76 -54.60
C VAL A 17 -0.93 -10.94 -55.31
N LEU A 18 -2.20 -11.26 -55.00
CA LEU A 18 -2.83 -12.50 -55.48
C LEU A 18 -3.49 -12.31 -56.84
N THR A 19 -3.42 -13.38 -57.64
CA THR A 19 -4.19 -13.54 -58.88
C THR A 19 -5.69 -13.65 -58.60
N GLU A 20 -6.52 -13.49 -59.64
CA GLU A 20 -7.98 -13.57 -59.52
C GLU A 20 -8.47 -14.93 -58.98
N GLU A 21 -7.78 -16.02 -59.35
CA GLU A 21 -8.12 -17.38 -58.93
C GLU A 21 -7.77 -17.61 -57.45
N GLU A 22 -6.58 -17.19 -57.01
CA GLU A 22 -6.15 -17.25 -55.61
C GLU A 22 -7.02 -16.38 -54.70
N ARG A 23 -7.48 -15.24 -55.21
CA ARG A 23 -8.37 -14.32 -54.50
C ARG A 23 -9.75 -14.94 -54.29
N LYS A 24 -10.32 -15.61 -55.30
CA LYS A 24 -11.58 -16.34 -55.14
C LYS A 24 -11.47 -17.40 -54.04
N VAL A 25 -10.40 -18.20 -54.04
CA VAL A 25 -10.17 -19.25 -53.03
C VAL A 25 -10.01 -18.67 -51.62
N GLN A 26 -9.34 -17.52 -51.46
CA GLN A 26 -9.24 -16.86 -50.15
C GLN A 26 -10.58 -16.29 -49.67
N LEU A 27 -11.36 -15.69 -50.56
CA LEU A 27 -12.62 -15.02 -50.21
C LEU A 27 -13.78 -15.99 -50.01
N GLU A 28 -13.73 -17.19 -50.59
CA GLU A 28 -14.75 -18.23 -50.44
C GLU A 28 -14.90 -18.73 -48.99
N LYS A 29 -13.85 -18.56 -48.17
CA LYS A 29 -13.87 -18.91 -46.75
C LYS A 29 -14.57 -17.86 -45.88
N ILE A 30 -14.86 -16.67 -46.42
CA ILE A 30 -15.46 -15.56 -45.68
C ILE A 30 -16.96 -15.51 -45.95
N LYS A 31 -17.78 -15.55 -44.90
CA LYS A 31 -19.23 -15.38 -45.03
C LYS A 31 -19.56 -13.92 -45.37
N VAL A 32 -20.48 -13.71 -46.30
CA VAL A 32 -20.95 -12.37 -46.69
C VAL A 32 -21.51 -11.58 -45.49
N SER A 33 -22.19 -12.27 -44.56
CA SER A 33 -22.70 -11.65 -43.33
C SER A 33 -21.60 -11.10 -42.42
N ASP A 34 -20.48 -11.80 -42.37
CA ASP A 34 -19.35 -11.47 -41.49
C ASP A 34 -18.53 -10.33 -42.09
N LEU A 35 -18.40 -10.31 -43.43
CA LEU A 35 -17.84 -9.19 -44.15
C LEU A 35 -18.66 -7.90 -43.94
N LYS A 36 -19.98 -7.99 -44.09
CA LYS A 36 -20.87 -6.84 -43.90
C LYS A 36 -20.80 -6.32 -42.46
N MET A 37 -20.85 -7.22 -41.48
CA MET A 37 -20.72 -6.85 -40.07
C MET A 37 -19.39 -6.13 -39.78
N PHE A 38 -18.28 -6.56 -40.40
CA PHE A 38 -17.00 -5.88 -40.28
C PHE A 38 -17.01 -4.49 -40.95
N GLU A 39 -17.60 -4.36 -42.14
CA GLU A 39 -17.75 -3.06 -42.82
C GLU A 39 -18.59 -2.08 -42.00
N ASP A 40 -19.73 -2.53 -41.45
CA ASP A 40 -20.62 -1.70 -40.66
C ASP A 40 -19.92 -1.18 -39.38
N VAL A 41 -19.00 -1.96 -38.78
CA VAL A 41 -18.18 -1.51 -37.63
C VAL A 41 -17.10 -0.51 -38.06
N VAL A 42 -16.50 -0.70 -39.23
CA VAL A 42 -15.50 0.24 -39.77
C VAL A 42 -16.14 1.60 -40.08
N ASP A 43 -17.35 1.60 -40.62
CA ASP A 43 -18.11 2.81 -40.97
C ASP A 43 -18.90 3.39 -39.78
N ASP A 44 -18.75 2.84 -38.57
CA ASP A 44 -19.46 3.24 -37.33
C ASP A 44 -21.00 3.15 -37.43
N GLU A 45 -21.52 2.40 -38.40
CA GLU A 45 -22.95 2.12 -38.60
C GLU A 45 -23.46 1.05 -37.62
N LEU A 46 -22.56 0.17 -37.15
CA LEU A 46 -22.87 -0.86 -36.16
C LEU A 46 -22.27 -0.51 -34.80
N LYS A 47 -23.15 -0.31 -33.81
CA LYS A 47 -22.74 -0.04 -32.43
C LYS A 47 -22.25 -1.32 -31.74
N LEU A 48 -21.08 -1.24 -31.12
CA LEU A 48 -20.55 -2.29 -30.24
C LEU A 48 -21.47 -2.48 -29.02
N ASN A 49 -21.72 -3.73 -28.68
CA ASN A 49 -22.47 -4.14 -27.50
C ASN A 49 -21.97 -5.52 -27.00
N ASP A 50 -22.37 -5.88 -25.79
CA ASP A 50 -21.92 -7.11 -25.13
C ASP A 50 -22.26 -8.40 -25.89
N LYS A 51 -23.27 -8.37 -26.79
CA LYS A 51 -23.67 -9.55 -27.59
C LYS A 51 -22.87 -9.70 -28.88
N ASN A 52 -22.30 -8.61 -29.40
CA ASN A 52 -21.60 -8.61 -30.69
C ASN A 52 -20.08 -8.50 -30.56
N ILE A 53 -19.58 -8.06 -29.40
CA ILE A 53 -18.17 -7.75 -29.20
C ILE A 53 -17.25 -8.94 -29.49
N GLU A 54 -17.62 -10.13 -29.02
CA GLU A 54 -16.84 -11.35 -29.20
C GLU A 54 -16.75 -11.73 -30.68
N LYS A 55 -17.88 -11.73 -31.37
CA LYS A 55 -17.93 -12.03 -32.80
C LYS A 55 -17.12 -11.02 -33.61
N ILE A 56 -17.18 -9.73 -33.26
CA ILE A 56 -16.41 -8.70 -33.97
C ILE A 56 -14.91 -8.90 -33.73
N LEU A 57 -14.49 -9.26 -32.51
CA LEU A 57 -13.11 -9.60 -32.21
C LEU A 57 -12.59 -10.77 -33.06
N GLU A 58 -13.36 -11.83 -33.24
CA GLU A 58 -13.02 -12.95 -34.16
C GLU A 58 -12.82 -12.45 -35.61
N LEU A 59 -13.65 -11.51 -36.06
CA LEU A 59 -13.50 -10.89 -37.38
C LEU A 59 -12.23 -10.03 -37.45
N THR A 60 -11.85 -9.35 -36.38
CA THR A 60 -10.61 -8.54 -36.37
C THR A 60 -9.37 -9.39 -36.50
N GLU A 61 -9.35 -10.58 -35.91
CA GLU A 61 -8.29 -11.56 -36.08
C GLU A 61 -8.27 -12.11 -37.51
N THR A 62 -9.45 -12.52 -38.00
CA THR A 62 -9.63 -13.03 -39.37
C THR A 62 -9.19 -12.04 -40.44
N PHE A 63 -9.52 -10.76 -40.28
CA PHE A 63 -9.18 -9.70 -41.23
C PHE A 63 -7.87 -8.97 -40.88
N ALA A 64 -7.21 -9.35 -39.79
CA ALA A 64 -6.00 -8.71 -39.26
C ALA A 64 -6.13 -7.17 -39.19
N SER A 65 -7.23 -6.69 -38.59
CA SER A 65 -7.55 -5.27 -38.48
C SER A 65 -7.21 -4.69 -37.11
N LYS A 66 -6.10 -3.95 -37.03
CA LYS A 66 -5.68 -3.28 -35.79
C LYS A 66 -6.65 -2.18 -35.34
N THR A 67 -7.26 -1.45 -36.29
CA THR A 67 -8.15 -0.33 -35.99
C THR A 67 -9.43 -0.80 -35.30
N VAL A 68 -10.06 -1.85 -35.85
CA VAL A 68 -11.28 -2.41 -35.27
C VAL A 68 -10.96 -3.13 -33.97
N PHE A 69 -9.82 -3.83 -33.88
CA PHE A 69 -9.38 -4.47 -32.66
C PHE A 69 -9.27 -3.46 -31.51
N LYS A 70 -8.64 -2.30 -31.74
CA LYS A 70 -8.54 -1.23 -30.73
C LYS A 70 -9.91 -0.71 -30.28
N LYS A 71 -10.83 -0.44 -31.22
CA LYS A 71 -12.21 -0.03 -30.88
C LYS A 71 -12.92 -1.07 -30.00
N CYS A 72 -12.73 -2.36 -30.30
CA CYS A 72 -13.29 -3.45 -29.50
C CYS A 72 -12.67 -3.52 -28.10
N SER A 73 -11.36 -3.38 -27.99
CA SER A 73 -10.66 -3.32 -26.70
C SER A 73 -11.15 -2.16 -25.84
N ASP A 74 -11.21 -0.94 -26.41
CA ASP A 74 -11.70 0.26 -25.74
C ASP A 74 -13.14 0.07 -25.24
N PHE A 75 -14.01 -0.55 -26.05
CA PHE A 75 -15.39 -0.85 -25.66
C PHE A 75 -15.45 -1.87 -24.51
N LEU A 76 -14.72 -2.98 -24.61
CA LEU A 76 -14.73 -4.05 -23.63
C LEU A 76 -14.28 -3.55 -22.25
N ILE A 77 -13.27 -2.68 -22.23
CA ILE A 77 -12.71 -2.11 -21.00
C ILE A 77 -13.62 -1.03 -20.44
N ASN A 78 -13.94 0.00 -21.25
CA ASN A 78 -14.54 1.24 -20.73
C ASN A 78 -16.07 1.29 -20.79
N THR A 79 -16.71 0.51 -21.67
CA THR A 79 -18.15 0.70 -22.00
C THR A 79 -19.01 -0.53 -21.73
N SER A 80 -18.45 -1.74 -21.89
CA SER A 80 -19.17 -3.00 -21.74
C SER A 80 -19.77 -3.18 -20.34
N LYS A 81 -20.97 -3.77 -20.27
CA LYS A 81 -21.65 -4.11 -19.02
C LYS A 81 -21.46 -5.57 -18.59
N LEU A 82 -20.61 -6.31 -19.30
CA LEU A 82 -20.22 -7.67 -18.93
C LEU A 82 -19.63 -7.71 -17.52
N SER A 83 -19.80 -8.83 -16.83
CA SER A 83 -19.13 -9.05 -15.56
C SER A 83 -17.61 -9.04 -15.75
N ASN A 84 -16.89 -8.73 -14.67
CA ASN A 84 -15.42 -8.72 -14.67
C ASN A 84 -14.84 -10.07 -15.14
N LYS A 85 -15.51 -11.18 -14.81
CA LYS A 85 -15.11 -12.52 -15.25
C LYS A 85 -15.25 -12.69 -16.76
N GLU A 86 -16.38 -12.29 -17.33
CA GLU A 86 -16.63 -12.41 -18.78
C GLU A 86 -15.69 -11.50 -19.59
N LYS A 87 -15.48 -10.26 -19.13
CA LYS A 87 -14.49 -9.35 -19.74
C LYS A 87 -13.10 -9.97 -19.74
N PHE A 88 -12.73 -10.59 -18.62
CA PHE A 88 -11.44 -11.26 -18.46
C PHE A 88 -11.27 -12.46 -19.39
N GLU A 89 -12.29 -13.32 -19.51
CA GLU A 89 -12.27 -14.48 -20.41
C GLU A 89 -12.13 -14.04 -21.87
N ILE A 90 -12.89 -13.03 -22.31
CA ILE A 90 -12.79 -12.46 -23.67
C ILE A 90 -11.42 -11.83 -23.89
N ALA A 91 -10.92 -11.05 -22.93
CA ALA A 91 -9.62 -10.40 -23.04
C ALA A 91 -8.48 -11.42 -23.16
N THR A 92 -8.55 -12.51 -22.40
CA THR A 92 -7.56 -13.59 -22.49
C THR A 92 -7.66 -14.34 -23.82
N LYS A 93 -8.88 -14.64 -24.30
CA LYS A 93 -9.12 -15.33 -25.58
C LYS A 93 -8.52 -14.58 -26.77
N PHE A 94 -8.65 -13.26 -26.81
CA PHE A 94 -8.20 -12.42 -27.94
C PHE A 94 -6.89 -11.67 -27.67
N GLY A 95 -6.23 -11.92 -26.54
CA GLY A 95 -5.01 -11.21 -26.15
C GLY A 95 -5.20 -9.70 -26.01
N ILE A 96 -6.35 -9.25 -25.51
CA ILE A 96 -6.63 -7.85 -25.24
C ILE A 96 -5.99 -7.50 -23.91
N TYR A 97 -5.00 -6.64 -24.01
CA TYR A 97 -4.05 -6.38 -22.97
C TYR A 97 -3.77 -4.86 -22.96
N GLU A 98 -4.09 -4.11 -21.91
CA GLU A 98 -3.94 -2.65 -21.75
C GLU A 98 -3.35 -2.31 -20.38
N LEU A 99 -2.26 -1.53 -20.36
CA LEU A 99 -1.72 -0.87 -19.17
C LEU A 99 -1.42 0.59 -19.51
N LYS A 100 -1.76 1.49 -18.59
CA LYS A 100 -1.13 2.80 -18.49
C LYS A 100 0.10 2.65 -17.60
N GLU A 101 1.29 2.86 -18.16
CA GLU A 101 2.33 3.78 -17.63
C GLU A 101 3.56 3.83 -18.55
N GLU A 102 4.30 4.92 -18.44
CA GLU A 102 4.92 5.70 -19.51
C GLU A 102 6.07 5.07 -20.31
N ASP A 103 6.56 3.87 -19.98
CA ASP A 103 7.73 3.30 -20.65
C ASP A 103 7.64 1.77 -20.79
N SER A 104 7.29 1.29 -21.99
CA SER A 104 7.81 0.07 -22.67
C SER A 104 6.77 -0.68 -23.52
N GLU A 105 7.23 -1.14 -24.69
CA GLU A 105 6.50 -1.98 -25.64
C GLU A 105 6.30 -3.40 -25.06
N THR A 106 5.30 -3.63 -24.22
CA THR A 106 4.51 -4.88 -24.17
C THR A 106 3.30 -4.63 -23.25
N ILE A 107 2.09 -4.86 -23.76
CA ILE A 107 0.83 -4.48 -23.12
C ILE A 107 0.21 -5.71 -22.43
N TYR A 108 -0.37 -5.60 -21.21
CA TYR A 108 -1.10 -6.66 -20.44
C TYR A 108 -2.24 -6.12 -19.52
N VAL A 109 -3.54 -6.37 -19.82
CA VAL A 109 -4.78 -5.91 -19.11
C VAL A 109 -4.82 -6.59 -17.77
N LEU A 110 -4.54 -5.93 -16.63
CA LEU A 110 -4.94 -6.39 -15.29
C LEU A 110 -4.88 -5.34 -14.15
N SER A 111 -4.80 -4.04 -14.46
CA SER A 111 -4.52 -3.03 -13.40
C SER A 111 -5.62 -2.88 -12.33
N GLU A 112 -6.87 -3.23 -12.63
CA GLU A 112 -8.01 -3.05 -11.71
C GLU A 112 -8.77 -4.32 -11.34
N TYR A 113 -8.45 -5.47 -11.97
CA TYR A 113 -9.20 -6.70 -11.73
C TYR A 113 -8.52 -7.55 -10.66
N GLU A 114 -9.26 -7.91 -9.61
CA GLU A 114 -8.88 -9.01 -8.72
C GLU A 114 -8.93 -10.31 -9.52
N VAL A 115 -7.80 -10.64 -10.15
CA VAL A 115 -7.63 -11.93 -10.81
C VAL A 115 -7.74 -13.00 -9.74
N THR A 116 -8.65 -13.95 -9.90
CA THR A 116 -8.70 -15.11 -9.01
C THR A 116 -7.66 -16.13 -9.44
N ASP A 117 -7.28 -17.05 -8.56
CA ASP A 117 -6.31 -18.09 -8.92
C ASP A 117 -6.85 -19.04 -10.01
N ASP A 118 -8.18 -19.21 -10.11
CA ASP A 118 -8.82 -19.91 -11.24
C ASP A 118 -8.56 -19.17 -12.57
N CYS A 119 -8.72 -17.85 -12.59
CA CYS A 119 -8.43 -17.03 -13.77
C CYS A 119 -6.94 -17.09 -14.17
N LEU A 120 -6.03 -17.09 -13.19
CA LEU A 120 -4.59 -17.24 -13.44
C LEU A 120 -4.27 -18.57 -14.13
N SER A 121 -4.86 -19.67 -13.67
CA SER A 121 -4.54 -21.01 -14.17
C SER A 121 -4.87 -21.23 -15.65
N ARG A 122 -5.77 -20.41 -16.20
CA ARG A 122 -6.22 -20.46 -17.60
C ARG A 122 -5.40 -19.58 -18.55
N MET A 123 -4.55 -18.71 -18.01
CA MET A 123 -3.69 -17.84 -18.80
C MET A 123 -2.43 -18.56 -19.27
N ASP A 124 -1.77 -17.99 -20.26
CA ASP A 124 -0.41 -18.40 -20.63
C ASP A 124 0.60 -18.18 -19.49
N THR A 125 1.64 -19.00 -19.46
CA THR A 125 2.68 -18.99 -18.41
C THR A 125 3.36 -17.63 -18.28
N ASP A 126 3.62 -16.95 -19.40
CA ASP A 126 4.28 -15.64 -19.40
C ASP A 126 3.38 -14.57 -18.73
N MET A 127 2.08 -14.64 -18.99
CA MET A 127 1.10 -13.76 -18.37
C MET A 127 0.96 -14.06 -16.87
N GLN A 128 0.90 -15.33 -16.49
CA GLN A 128 0.90 -15.73 -15.07
C GLN A 128 2.10 -15.14 -14.33
N LEU A 129 3.31 -15.22 -14.92
CA LEU A 129 4.53 -14.69 -14.33
C LEU A 129 4.48 -13.17 -14.13
N VAL A 130 3.98 -12.40 -15.10
CA VAL A 130 3.86 -10.94 -14.98
C VAL A 130 2.95 -10.56 -13.81
N ILE A 131 1.84 -11.26 -13.64
CA ILE A 131 0.85 -10.96 -12.60
C ILE A 131 1.38 -11.33 -11.23
N LEU A 132 2.00 -12.50 -11.13
CA LEU A 132 2.63 -12.93 -9.89
C LEU A 132 3.75 -11.97 -9.48
N LYS A 133 4.54 -11.45 -10.43
CA LYS A 133 5.52 -10.40 -10.18
C LYS A 133 4.89 -9.10 -9.66
N ASP A 134 3.80 -8.62 -10.27
CA ASP A 134 3.09 -7.43 -9.79
C ASP A 134 2.52 -7.63 -8.36
N ARG A 135 1.92 -8.80 -8.09
CA ARG A 135 1.43 -9.16 -6.74
C ARG A 135 2.54 -9.16 -5.70
N VAL A 136 3.71 -9.71 -6.05
CA VAL A 136 4.89 -9.70 -5.17
C VAL A 136 5.35 -8.26 -4.91
N LYS A 137 5.48 -7.43 -5.96
CA LYS A 137 5.88 -6.02 -5.83
C LYS A 137 4.92 -5.22 -4.95
N LYS A 138 3.60 -5.39 -5.11
CA LYS A 138 2.59 -4.77 -4.25
C LYS A 138 2.74 -5.18 -2.79
N ARG A 139 2.99 -6.47 -2.51
CA ARG A 139 3.27 -6.96 -1.15
C ARG A 139 4.56 -6.38 -0.58
N GLU A 140 5.63 -6.31 -1.36
CA GLU A 140 6.90 -5.70 -0.95
C GLU A 140 6.72 -4.22 -0.57
N ASN A 141 5.98 -3.46 -1.37
CA ASN A 141 5.68 -2.06 -1.07
C ASN A 141 4.83 -1.92 0.21
N ALA A 142 3.82 -2.78 0.40
CA ALA A 142 3.04 -2.79 1.64
C ALA A 142 3.90 -3.10 2.87
N MET A 143 4.84 -4.05 2.76
CA MET A 143 5.79 -4.39 3.82
C MET A 143 6.72 -3.22 4.13
N LYS A 144 7.27 -2.55 3.11
CA LYS A 144 8.12 -1.35 3.28
C LYS A 144 7.37 -0.22 3.97
N ASN A 145 6.13 0.04 3.57
CA ASN A 145 5.30 1.07 4.19
C ASN A 145 5.00 0.76 5.66
N MET A 146 4.75 -0.52 6.01
CA MET A 146 4.57 -0.92 7.41
C MET A 146 5.87 -0.86 8.23
N ALA A 147 7.04 -1.07 7.62
CA ALA A 147 8.32 -0.89 8.29
C ALA A 147 8.57 0.58 8.61
N CYS A 148 8.42 1.48 7.62
CA CYS A 148 8.63 2.92 7.79
C CYS A 148 7.73 3.53 8.89
N ARG A 149 6.45 3.12 8.96
CA ARG A 149 5.53 3.57 10.02
C ARG A 149 5.91 3.08 11.42
N ARG A 150 6.61 1.95 11.54
CA ARG A 150 7.10 1.47 12.83
C ARG A 150 8.28 2.31 13.30
N ASP A 151 9.21 2.63 12.40
CA ASP A 151 10.38 3.45 12.73
C ASP A 151 9.95 4.85 13.22
N GLU A 152 9.00 5.50 12.54
CA GLU A 152 8.44 6.80 12.98
C GLU A 152 7.78 6.77 14.36
N VAL A 153 7.15 5.65 14.73
CA VAL A 153 6.52 5.49 16.06
C VAL A 153 7.58 5.23 17.11
N VAL A 154 8.61 4.45 16.79
CA VAL A 154 9.74 4.19 17.70
C VAL A 154 10.49 5.49 17.99
N ASP A 155 10.78 6.30 16.98
CA ASP A 155 11.48 7.58 17.16
C ASP A 155 10.70 8.53 18.08
N LYS A 156 9.38 8.66 17.88
CA LYS A 156 8.54 9.48 18.79
C LYS A 156 8.52 8.96 20.22
N LEU A 157 8.50 7.64 20.41
CA LEU A 157 8.53 7.05 21.74
C LEU A 157 9.89 7.24 22.41
N LEU A 158 10.99 7.22 21.64
CA LEU A 158 12.32 7.52 22.14
C LEU A 158 12.40 8.97 22.63
N ASP A 159 11.94 9.93 21.83
CA ASP A 159 11.88 11.35 22.22
C ASP A 159 11.08 11.55 23.52
N GLU A 160 9.91 10.89 23.65
CA GLU A 160 9.10 10.95 24.87
C GLU A 160 9.75 10.30 26.09
N ILE A 161 10.58 9.27 25.90
CA ILE A 161 11.33 8.63 26.98
C ILE A 161 12.45 9.55 27.45
N GLU A 162 13.20 10.15 26.52
CA GLU A 162 14.29 11.08 26.85
C GLU A 162 13.78 12.28 27.65
N GLU A 163 12.66 12.90 27.24
CA GLU A 163 12.06 14.02 27.98
C GLU A 163 11.61 13.61 29.40
N LYS A 164 11.14 12.38 29.58
CA LYS A 164 10.74 11.87 30.90
C LYS A 164 11.95 11.58 31.78
N ASP A 165 13.02 11.04 31.23
CA ASP A 165 14.25 10.75 31.97
C ASP A 165 14.90 12.04 32.48
N GLU A 166 14.90 13.12 31.69
CA GLU A 166 15.36 14.45 32.14
C GLU A 166 14.57 14.95 33.36
N LYS A 167 13.23 14.88 33.31
CA LYS A 167 12.36 15.28 34.43
C LYS A 167 12.59 14.42 35.68
N ILE A 168 12.86 13.12 35.50
CA ILE A 168 13.14 12.21 36.62
C ILE A 168 14.46 12.60 37.30
N GLU A 169 15.52 12.92 36.55
CA GLU A 169 16.79 13.36 37.14
C GLU A 169 16.66 14.72 37.86
N GLU A 170 15.89 15.67 37.33
CA GLU A 170 15.60 16.93 38.03
C GLU A 170 14.92 16.68 39.39
N GLN A 171 13.87 15.85 39.41
CA GLN A 171 13.19 15.47 40.64
C GLN A 171 14.12 14.75 41.63
N ARG A 172 15.02 13.91 41.11
CA ARG A 172 16.00 13.19 41.92
C ARG A 172 16.95 14.14 42.63
N ASP A 173 17.39 15.19 41.94
CA ASP A 173 18.26 16.21 42.51
C ASP A 173 17.55 17.08 43.55
N GLU A 174 16.26 17.39 43.36
CA GLU A 174 15.44 18.04 44.40
C GLU A 174 15.30 17.16 45.64
N ILE A 175 15.03 15.87 45.47
CA ILE A 175 14.94 14.91 46.58
C ILE A 175 16.28 14.86 47.34
N LYS A 176 17.43 14.83 46.66
CA LYS A 176 18.75 14.87 47.31
C LYS A 176 18.93 16.13 48.15
N LYS A 177 18.53 17.31 47.64
CA LYS A 177 18.59 18.59 48.37
C LYS A 177 17.72 18.55 49.64
N LEU A 178 16.49 18.06 49.52
CA LEU A 178 15.57 17.93 50.66
C LEU A 178 16.10 16.95 51.71
N GLN A 179 16.69 15.83 51.28
CA GLN A 179 17.33 14.87 52.18
C GLN A 179 18.51 15.49 52.94
N ALA A 180 19.33 16.33 52.30
CA ALA A 180 20.43 17.03 52.95
C ALA A 180 19.92 18.02 54.03
N LEU A 181 18.90 18.81 53.71
CA LEU A 181 18.26 19.72 54.66
C LEU A 181 17.64 18.99 55.85
N LEU A 182 17.00 17.85 55.60
CA LEU A 182 16.43 17.02 56.66
C LEU A 182 17.52 16.50 57.61
N ARG A 183 18.66 16.05 57.06
CA ARG A 183 19.82 15.62 57.87
C ARG A 183 20.35 16.75 58.74
N GLU A 184 20.49 17.96 58.20
CA GLU A 184 20.94 19.13 58.95
C GLU A 184 19.98 19.48 60.10
N LYS A 185 18.66 19.52 59.81
CA LYS A 185 17.64 19.78 60.83
C LYS A 185 17.64 18.73 61.93
N ASN A 186 17.74 17.44 61.57
CA ASN A 186 17.80 16.36 62.54
C ASN A 186 19.04 16.46 63.42
N ALA A 187 20.22 16.75 62.86
CA ALA A 187 21.44 16.96 63.64
C ALA A 187 21.30 18.12 64.63
N ARG A 188 20.62 19.20 64.24
CA ARG A 188 20.35 20.35 65.10
C ARG A 188 19.38 20.04 66.23
N ILE A 189 18.34 19.24 65.95
CA ILE A 189 17.41 18.75 66.98
C ILE A 189 18.19 17.92 68.01
N THR A 190 18.98 16.94 67.57
CA THR A 190 19.80 16.11 68.46
C THR A 190 20.75 16.94 69.33
N TYR A 191 21.40 17.96 68.77
CA TYR A 191 22.25 18.86 69.54
C TYR A 191 21.48 19.60 70.65
N LEU A 192 20.29 20.11 70.34
CA LEU A 192 19.45 20.82 71.32
C LEU A 192 18.95 19.88 72.41
N GLU A 193 18.53 18.66 72.07
CA GLU A 193 18.13 17.62 73.02
C GLU A 193 19.26 17.30 74.00
N CYS A 194 20.48 17.07 73.50
CA CYS A 194 21.67 16.86 74.35
C CYS A 194 21.92 18.05 75.29
N ARG A 195 21.77 19.30 74.79
CA ARG A 195 22.01 20.51 75.59
C ARG A 195 20.95 20.69 76.69
N GLU A 196 19.70 20.33 76.42
CA GLU A 196 18.62 20.36 77.42
C GLU A 196 18.86 19.31 78.52
N GLU A 197 19.30 18.10 78.15
CA GLU A 197 19.67 17.06 79.13
C GLU A 197 20.83 17.49 80.03
N GLU A 198 21.86 18.15 79.49
CA GLU A 198 22.98 18.71 80.26
C GLU A 198 22.53 19.84 81.20
N ALA A 199 21.67 20.75 80.72
CA ALA A 199 21.12 21.82 81.54
C ALA A 199 20.28 21.28 82.72
N MET A 200 19.50 20.22 82.48
CA MET A 200 18.73 19.51 83.51
C MET A 200 19.63 18.84 84.54
N LYS A 201 20.73 18.19 84.12
CA LYS A 201 21.74 17.59 85.02
C LYS A 201 22.42 18.65 85.89
N ASN A 202 22.84 19.78 85.30
CA ASN A 202 23.50 20.86 86.04
C ASN A 202 22.58 21.56 87.05
N LYS A 203 21.29 21.72 86.74
CA LYS A 203 20.29 22.25 87.69
C LYS A 203 20.09 21.35 88.90
N LYS A 204 20.17 20.02 88.70
CA LYS A 204 20.04 19.03 89.77
C LYS A 204 21.23 19.11 90.74
N ILE A 205 22.46 19.24 90.22
CA ILE A 205 23.69 19.39 91.00
C ILE A 205 23.72 20.70 91.82
N GLY A 206 23.25 21.82 91.25
CA GLY A 206 23.16 23.09 91.97
C GLY A 206 22.10 23.13 93.09
N SER A 207 21.10 22.25 93.04
CA SER A 207 20.07 22.13 94.10
C SER A 207 20.49 21.24 95.28
N GLU A 208 21.50 20.39 95.09
CA GLU A 208 22.07 19.54 96.16
C GLU A 208 23.19 20.24 96.93
N SER A 209 23.93 21.17 96.31
CA SER A 209 24.97 21.96 96.99
C SER A 209 24.44 23.09 97.88
N GLY A 210 23.16 23.50 97.72
CA GLY A 210 22.51 24.53 98.54
C GLY A 210 21.85 24.03 99.84
N LYS A 211 21.81 22.71 100.08
CA LYS A 211 21.18 22.10 101.28
C LYS A 211 22.15 21.67 102.38
N SER A 212 23.44 21.99 102.26
CA SER A 212 24.50 21.48 103.16
C SER A 212 25.00 22.46 104.25
N THR A 213 24.45 23.68 104.37
CA THR A 213 25.01 24.69 105.31
C THR A 213 24.05 25.23 106.37
N PHE A 214 22.88 24.61 106.61
CA PHE A 214 21.97 25.08 107.65
C PHE A 214 21.39 23.92 108.47
N ASP A 215 22.25 23.22 109.22
CA ASP A 215 21.87 22.40 110.39
C ASP A 215 23.10 22.19 111.30
N ARG A 216 23.56 23.26 111.94
CA ARG A 216 24.36 23.22 113.18
C ARG A 216 23.96 24.45 114.00
N LEU A 217 23.04 24.28 114.94
CA LEU A 217 22.90 24.98 116.22
C LEU A 217 21.50 24.69 116.78
N GLY A 218 21.44 23.91 117.86
CA GLY A 218 20.23 23.49 118.54
C GLY A 218 20.51 22.28 119.43
#